data_AF-B3SAE7-F1
#
_entry.id   AF-B3SAE7-F1
#
_cell.length_a   1.000
_cell.length_b   1.000
_cell.length_c   1.000
_cell.angle_alpha   90.00
_cell.angle_beta   90.00
_cell.angle_gamma   90.00
#
_symmetry.space_group_name_H-M   'P 1'
#
loop_
_entity.id
_entity.type
_entity.pdbx_description
1 polymer ?
#
loop_
_entity_poly.entity_id
_entity_poly.type
_entity_poly.pdbx_seq_one_letter_code
_entity_poly.pdbx_strand_id
1 'polypeptide(L)' 'INFNFPHKVGKGIERYLPHASPECISLIKKLCCYDPDERIAGRQALKHPYFKEIR' A
#
# COMPACT_ATOMS: atom_id res chain seq x y z
N ILE A 1 -30.12 -4.39 -12.20
CA ILE A 1 -28.82 -5.10 -12.31
C ILE A 1 -28.51 -5.69 -10.94
N ASN A 2 -28.29 -7.01 -10.84
CA ASN A 2 -28.08 -7.68 -9.55
C ASN A 2 -26.57 -7.83 -9.32
N PHE A 3 -25.98 -6.94 -8.50
CA PHE A 3 -24.55 -6.90 -8.23
C PHE A 3 -24.19 -7.82 -7.06
N ASN A 4 -24.20 -9.14 -7.30
CA ASN A 4 -23.82 -10.12 -6.30
C ASN A 4 -22.41 -10.64 -6.56
N PHE A 5 -21.41 -9.82 -6.25
CA PHE A 5 -20.00 -10.20 -6.40
C PHE A 5 -19.52 -10.99 -5.17
N PRO A 6 -18.79 -12.11 -5.35
CA PRO A 6 -18.24 -12.84 -4.23
C PRO A 6 -17.16 -12.00 -3.52
N HIS A 7 -17.10 -12.09 -2.20
CA HIS A 7 -16.03 -11.48 -1.42
C HIS A 7 -14.67 -12.02 -1.86
N LYS A 8 -13.68 -11.13 -2.02
CA LYS A 8 -12.31 -11.48 -2.42
C LYS A 8 -11.34 -11.09 -1.32
N VAL A 9 -10.53 -12.04 -0.88
CA VAL A 9 -9.46 -11.79 0.10
C VAL A 9 -8.20 -11.37 -0.62
N GLY A 10 -7.54 -10.34 -0.10
CA GLY A 10 -6.26 -9.87 -0.61
C GLY A 10 -5.19 -10.95 -0.54
N LYS A 11 -4.39 -11.03 -1.60
CA LYS A 11 -3.27 -11.97 -1.68
C LYS A 11 -2.03 -11.51 -0.88
N GLY A 12 -1.93 -10.24 -0.51
CA GLY A 12 -0.70 -9.67 0.04
C GLY A 12 0.36 -9.48 -1.04
N ILE A 13 0.94 -8.28 -1.12
CA ILE A 13 1.91 -7.91 -2.17
C ILE A 13 3.33 -8.40 -1.86
N GLU A 14 3.64 -8.64 -0.60
CA GLU A 14 4.96 -9.07 -0.10
C GLU A 14 5.51 -10.31 -0.82
N ARG A 15 4.65 -11.29 -1.14
CA ARG A 15 5.05 -12.49 -1.89
C ARG A 15 5.51 -12.23 -3.33
N TYR A 16 5.14 -11.09 -3.90
CA TYR A 16 5.51 -10.70 -5.26
C TYR A 16 6.73 -9.75 -5.28
N LEU A 17 7.15 -9.26 -4.11
CA LEU A 17 8.23 -8.31 -3.95
C LEU A 17 9.30 -8.83 -2.96
N PRO A 18 9.95 -9.98 -3.24
CA PRO A 18 10.88 -10.60 -2.30
C PRO A 18 12.16 -9.77 -2.05
N HIS A 19 12.47 -8.82 -2.94
CA HIS A 19 13.62 -7.93 -2.85
C HIS A 19 13.30 -6.60 -2.17
N ALA A 20 12.02 -6.31 -1.91
CA ALA A 20 11.62 -5.04 -1.32
C ALA A 20 11.79 -5.08 0.20
N SER A 21 12.27 -3.98 0.79
CA SER A 21 12.35 -3.85 2.23
C SER A 21 10.95 -3.83 2.86
N PRO A 22 10.81 -4.19 4.15
CA PRO A 22 9.52 -4.09 4.86
C PRO A 22 8.91 -2.69 4.82
N GLU A 23 9.73 -1.64 4.85
CA GLU A 23 9.31 -0.24 4.79
C GLU A 23 8.77 0.12 3.41
N CYS A 24 9.37 -0.41 2.34
CA CYS A 24 8.87 -0.26 0.98
C CYS A 24 7.48 -0.89 0.83
N ILE A 25 7.33 -2.14 1.28
CA ILE A 25 6.07 -2.87 1.24
C ILE A 25 4.98 -2.13 2.03
N SER A 26 5.34 -1.61 3.22
CA SER A 26 4.44 -0.80 4.05
C SER A 26 3.97 0.47 3.34
N LEU A 27 4.87 1.18 2.67
CA LEU A 27 4.53 2.37 1.90
C LEU A 27 3.60 2.03 0.73
N ILE A 28 3.88 0.98 -0.03
CA ILE A 28 3.04 0.55 -1.16
C ILE A 28 1.63 0.18 -0.68
N LYS A 29 1.49 -0.54 0.44
CA LYS A 29 0.19 -0.88 1.02
C LYS A 29 -0.63 0.38 1.35
N LYS A 30 0.00 1.43 1.87
CA LYS A 30 -0.67 2.71 2.18
C LYS A 30 -1.05 3.52 0.94
N LEU A 31 -0.23 3.47 -0.11
CA LEU A 31 -0.49 4.14 -1.39
C LEU A 31 -1.63 3.47 -2.18
N CYS A 32 -1.68 2.14 -2.14
CA CYS A 32 -2.70 1.34 -2.83
C CYS A 32 -3.93 1.05 -1.95
N CYS A 33 -4.26 1.92 -1.00
CA CYS A 33 -5.49 1.79 -0.22
C CYS A 33 -6.73 1.99 -1.12
N TYR A 34 -7.73 1.13 -0.95
CA TYR A 34 -8.98 1.19 -1.73
C TYR A 34 -9.79 2.44 -1.39
N ASP A 35 -9.93 2.73 -0.10
CA ASP A 35 -10.59 3.93 0.38
C ASP A 35 -9.67 5.15 0.13
N PRO A 36 -10.11 6.15 -0.66
CA PRO A 36 -9.32 7.35 -0.92
C PRO A 36 -9.11 8.21 0.34
N ASP A 37 -10.02 8.17 1.31
CA ASP A 37 -9.91 8.94 2.56
C ASP A 37 -8.89 8.30 3.52
N GLU A 38 -8.71 6.97 3.46
CA GLU A 38 -7.65 6.27 4.20
C GLU A 38 -6.30 6.24 3.47
N ARG A 39 -6.28 6.53 2.16
CA ARG A 39 -5.06 6.51 1.35
C ARG A 39 -4.10 7.60 1.81
N ILE A 40 -2.83 7.23 2.00
CA ILE A 40 -1.81 8.19 2.46
C ILE A 40 -1.66 9.37 1.48
N ALA A 41 -1.65 10.59 2.02
CA ALA A 41 -1.41 11.78 1.21
C ALA A 41 0.06 11.86 0.75
N GLY A 42 0.31 12.43 -0.43
CA GLY A 42 1.68 12.55 -0.98
C GLY A 42 2.68 13.21 -0.01
N ARG A 43 2.26 14.27 0.70
CA ARG A 43 3.11 14.94 1.71
C ARG A 43 3.45 14.03 2.90
N GLN A 44 2.56 13.11 3.27
CA GLN A 44 2.81 12.14 4.33
C GLN A 44 3.69 10.99 3.81
N ALA A 45 3.49 10.55 2.57
CA ALA A 45 4.32 9.54 1.92
C ALA A 45 5.79 9.95 1.84
N LEU A 46 6.08 11.22 1.51
CA LEU A 46 7.44 11.75 1.49
C LEU A 46 8.13 11.74 2.88
N LYS A 47 7.36 11.69 3.97
CA LYS A 47 7.88 11.59 5.35
C LYS A 47 8.01 10.15 5.84
N HIS A 48 7.68 9.15 5.01
CA HIS A 48 7.69 7.75 5.39
C HIS A 48 9.12 7.26 5.71
N PRO A 49 9.31 6.33 6.68
CA PRO A 49 10.63 5.79 7.02
C PRO A 49 11.41 5.19 5.85
N TYR A 50 10.70 4.74 4.80
CA TYR A 50 11.30 4.25 3.56
C TYR A 50 12.25 5.27 2.90
N PHE A 51 11.94 6.57 3.00
CA PHE A 51 12.77 7.64 2.44
C PHE A 51 13.76 8.24 3.42
N LYS A 52 13.98 7.62 4.60
CA LYS A 52 14.83 8.20 5.65
C LYS A 52 16.27 8.46 5.19
N GLU A 53 16.80 7.65 4.29
CA GLU A 53 18.17 7.79 3.76
C GLU A 53 18.30 8.85 2.66
N ILE A 54 17.19 9.25 2.03
CA ILE A 54 17.15 10.19 0.88
C ILE A 54 16.70 11.59 1.33
N ARG A 55 16.31 11.73 2.60
CA ARG A 55 15.74 12.95 3.17
C ARG A 55 16.80 14.01 3.48
#